data_AF-A0A8T0WRJ1-F1
#
_entry.id   AF-A0A8T0WRJ1-F1
#
_cell.length_a   1.000
_cell.length_b   1.000
_cell.length_c   1.000
_cell.angle_alpha   90.00
_cell.angle_beta   90.00
_cell.angle_gamma   90.00
#
_symmetry.space_group_name_H-M   'P 1'
#
loop_
_entity.id
_entity.type
_entity.pdbx_description
1 polymer ?
#
loop_
_entity_poly.entity_id
_entity_poly.type
_entity_poly.pdbx_seq_one_letter_code
_entity_poly.pdbx_strand_id
1 'polypeptide(L)'
;MGNSDKECFAESGPKHLSDEIDWGKEEHRRCAMACLVKGTSILESDRAEGRQGTPDARASPWWTSFHLRLRKRLVLCDCSCRCVLCERFEANQPFIYGAIFEHVPPPEDPRWRWRRRSHRPAAPAASPPPRFIVAFRGTKLSLPAAIHDLRDDLSIILSRQDVCERFRRAREEVAELLESNGGSSGGVWLAGHSLGASVALHVGRHMMVHREHNLPTFLFNPPRVSLAAAATAWRPEYWRLVESMAKGAAALTFTRSHDMMMEALFRRLGPWVPELFVHKDDVICRGYIDDLEGREKMMAECPRILQPLAQLGMKHSSRDMARSVRRRWRSFRGHSADDDSGEQRVQPHLLPSARLWKNSTQTGGLGHAHKLKHWWKPDEELNLRHKLYKYEA
;
A
#
# COMPACT_ATOMS: atom_id res chain seq x y z
N MET A 1 -30.28 -6.72 -3.03
CA MET A 1 -29.65 -5.60 -2.29
C MET A 1 -29.01 -4.67 -3.29
N GLY A 2 -29.64 -3.51 -3.46
CA GLY A 2 -29.28 -2.54 -4.51
C GLY A 2 -27.87 -1.98 -4.30
N ASN A 3 -27.31 -1.34 -5.33
CA ASN A 3 -26.00 -0.70 -5.22
C ASN A 3 -25.97 0.39 -4.12
N SER A 4 -27.16 0.90 -3.76
CA SER A 4 -27.42 1.91 -2.73
C SER A 4 -26.97 1.51 -1.32
N ASP A 5 -27.32 0.30 -0.88
CA ASP A 5 -27.10 -0.14 0.51
C ASP A 5 -25.60 -0.26 0.84
N LYS A 6 -24.76 -0.52 -0.18
CA LYS A 6 -23.30 -0.68 -0.08
C LYS A 6 -22.54 0.63 0.09
N GLU A 7 -23.19 1.76 -0.13
CA GLU A 7 -22.61 3.09 0.07
C GLU A 7 -23.07 3.75 1.36
N CYS A 8 -24.17 3.26 1.96
CA CYS A 8 -24.65 3.73 3.24
C CYS A 8 -23.76 3.22 4.39
N PHE A 9 -23.20 4.14 5.18
CA PHE A 9 -22.39 3.79 6.35
C PHE A 9 -23.22 3.10 7.44
N ALA A 10 -24.45 3.54 7.69
CA ALA A 10 -25.31 2.92 8.71
C ALA A 10 -25.59 1.43 8.43
N GLU A 11 -25.68 1.08 7.14
CA GLU A 11 -25.93 -0.29 6.70
C GLU A 11 -24.65 -1.13 6.58
N SER A 12 -23.61 -0.56 5.96
CA SER A 12 -22.40 -1.29 5.55
C SER A 12 -21.18 -1.07 6.44
N GLY A 13 -21.21 -0.08 7.33
CA GLY A 13 -20.13 0.29 8.23
C GLY A 13 -19.93 -0.68 9.40
N PRO A 14 -18.84 -0.53 10.15
CA PRO A 14 -18.52 -1.39 11.29
C PRO A 14 -19.43 -1.09 12.49
N LYS A 15 -20.52 -1.86 12.63
CA LYS A 15 -21.49 -1.71 13.74
C LYS A 15 -20.88 -1.97 15.13
N HIS A 16 -19.79 -2.73 15.20
CA HIS A 16 -19.08 -3.06 16.44
C HIS A 16 -18.16 -1.94 16.96
N LEU A 17 -18.01 -0.83 16.21
CA LEU A 17 -17.16 0.31 16.59
C LEU A 17 -17.96 1.55 17.02
N SER A 18 -19.23 1.38 17.40
CA SER A 18 -20.20 2.49 17.53
C SER A 18 -19.89 3.49 18.65
N ASP A 19 -19.11 3.12 19.66
CA ASP A 19 -19.11 3.88 20.93
C ASP A 19 -17.80 4.66 21.18
N GLU A 20 -16.61 4.17 20.77
CA GLU A 20 -15.35 4.94 20.79
C GLU A 20 -14.21 4.24 20.00
N ILE A 21 -13.43 4.99 19.20
CA ILE A 21 -12.21 4.43 18.60
C ILE A 21 -11.04 4.48 19.58
N ASP A 22 -10.59 3.32 20.02
CA ASP A 22 -9.24 3.16 20.57
C ASP A 22 -8.16 3.12 19.46
N TRP A 23 -7.44 4.23 19.28
CA TRP A 23 -6.32 4.33 18.34
C TRP A 23 -5.07 3.52 18.74
N GLY A 24 -5.02 2.99 19.97
CA GLY A 24 -4.02 2.02 20.39
C GLY A 24 -4.30 0.60 19.90
N LYS A 25 -5.55 0.28 19.57
CA LYS A 25 -5.96 -1.07 19.14
C LYS A 25 -5.78 -1.27 17.64
N GLU A 26 -5.09 -2.34 17.25
CA GLU A 26 -4.79 -2.67 15.84
C GLU A 26 -6.06 -2.86 15.00
N GLU A 27 -7.05 -3.58 15.53
CA GLU A 27 -8.37 -3.78 14.90
C GLU A 27 -9.07 -2.44 14.59
N HIS A 28 -9.09 -1.53 15.56
CA HIS A 28 -9.76 -0.24 15.41
C HIS A 28 -9.07 0.62 14.35
N ARG A 29 -7.73 0.66 14.36
CA ARG A 29 -6.94 1.34 13.32
C ARG A 29 -7.22 0.75 11.94
N ARG A 30 -7.21 -0.58 11.81
CA ARG A 30 -7.51 -1.29 10.56
C ARG A 30 -8.89 -0.91 10.03
N CYS A 31 -9.93 -1.02 10.86
CA CYS A 31 -11.30 -0.70 10.48
C CYS A 31 -11.47 0.78 10.10
N ALA A 32 -10.95 1.71 10.91
CA ALA A 32 -11.02 3.14 10.62
C ALA A 32 -10.35 3.48 9.29
N MET A 33 -9.13 2.97 9.04
CA MET A 33 -8.42 3.21 7.77
C MET A 33 -9.18 2.63 6.57
N ALA A 34 -9.75 1.44 6.70
CA ALA A 34 -10.56 0.84 5.64
C ALA A 34 -11.83 1.67 5.35
N CYS A 35 -12.50 2.19 6.38
CA CYS A 35 -13.66 3.06 6.21
C CYS A 35 -13.31 4.38 5.52
N LEU A 36 -12.19 5.01 5.86
CA LEU A 36 -11.76 6.25 5.20
C LEU A 36 -11.48 6.05 3.72
N VAL A 37 -10.81 4.95 3.35
CA VAL A 37 -10.57 4.60 1.94
C VAL A 37 -11.88 4.35 1.19
N LYS A 38 -12.89 3.75 1.84
CA LYS A 38 -14.24 3.61 1.28
C LYS A 38 -14.97 4.94 1.18
N GLY A 39 -14.85 5.83 2.17
CA GLY A 39 -15.34 7.20 2.12
C GLY A 39 -14.78 7.97 0.92
N THR A 40 -13.47 7.83 0.64
CA THR A 40 -12.84 8.40 -0.56
C THR A 40 -13.40 7.82 -1.86
N SER A 41 -13.73 6.53 -1.88
CA SER A 41 -14.38 5.90 -3.04
C SER A 41 -15.80 6.42 -3.27
N ILE A 42 -16.53 6.68 -2.18
CA ILE A 42 -17.89 7.22 -2.23
C ILE A 42 -17.88 8.71 -2.57
N LEU A 43 -16.87 9.49 -2.16
CA LEU A 43 -16.69 10.87 -2.63
C LEU A 43 -16.67 10.97 -4.16
N GLU A 44 -16.05 9.99 -4.82
CA GLU A 44 -16.05 9.87 -6.28
C GLU A 44 -17.39 9.37 -6.83
N SER A 45 -18.08 8.43 -6.16
CA SER A 45 -19.47 8.08 -6.53
C SER A 45 -20.38 9.30 -6.47
N ASP A 46 -20.35 10.04 -5.36
CA ASP A 46 -21.14 11.24 -5.16
C ASP A 46 -20.83 12.28 -6.26
N ARG A 47 -19.57 12.40 -6.69
CA ARG A 47 -19.18 13.27 -7.81
C ARG A 47 -19.79 12.81 -9.13
N ALA A 48 -19.55 11.55 -9.47
CA ALA A 48 -19.92 10.99 -10.76
C ALA A 48 -21.44 10.92 -10.95
N GLU A 49 -22.19 10.80 -9.86
CA GLU A 49 -23.65 10.73 -9.85
C GLU A 49 -24.31 12.08 -9.54
N GLY A 50 -23.55 13.18 -9.44
CA GLY A 50 -24.11 14.52 -9.19
C GLY A 50 -24.71 14.70 -7.79
N ARG A 51 -24.38 13.85 -6.82
CA ARG A 51 -24.85 13.90 -5.43
C ARG A 51 -23.99 14.79 -4.52
N GLN A 52 -22.92 15.40 -5.04
CA GLN A 52 -22.06 16.26 -4.23
C GLN A 52 -22.79 17.51 -3.74
N GLY A 53 -22.73 17.76 -2.43
CA GLY A 53 -23.38 18.92 -1.82
C GLY A 53 -24.91 18.79 -1.69
N THR A 54 -25.48 17.64 -2.05
CA THR A 54 -26.90 17.35 -1.87
C THR A 54 -27.12 16.57 -0.56
N PRO A 55 -28.36 16.54 -0.03
CA PRO A 55 -28.72 15.65 1.08
C PRO A 55 -28.49 14.15 0.78
N ASP A 56 -28.42 13.78 -0.51
CA ASP A 56 -28.16 12.42 -0.96
C ASP A 56 -26.67 12.05 -1.00
N ALA A 57 -25.77 12.96 -0.62
CA ALA A 57 -24.35 12.68 -0.48
C ALA A 57 -24.10 11.64 0.62
N ARG A 58 -23.35 10.58 0.30
CA ARG A 58 -23.18 9.42 1.19
C ARG A 58 -21.82 9.33 1.84
N ALA A 59 -20.87 10.14 1.38
CA ALA A 59 -19.48 9.98 1.80
C ALA A 59 -19.24 10.40 3.26
N SER A 60 -19.88 11.46 3.75
CA SER A 60 -19.57 12.09 5.05
C SER A 60 -19.55 11.14 6.26
N PRO A 61 -20.56 10.27 6.46
CA PRO A 61 -20.59 9.32 7.57
C PRO A 61 -19.36 8.40 7.67
N TRP A 62 -18.63 8.17 6.57
CA TRP A 62 -17.47 7.27 6.55
C TRP A 62 -16.23 7.83 7.26
N TRP A 63 -16.20 9.12 7.59
CA TRP A 63 -15.15 9.74 8.39
C TRP A 63 -15.67 10.48 9.63
N THR A 64 -16.87 11.06 9.58
CA THR A 64 -17.42 11.80 10.73
C THR A 64 -17.69 10.90 11.93
N SER A 65 -18.08 9.64 11.69
CA SER A 65 -18.24 8.61 12.73
C SER A 65 -16.95 8.30 13.49
N PHE A 66 -15.81 8.79 12.98
CA PHE A 66 -14.49 8.59 13.55
C PHE A 66 -13.84 9.91 14.02
N HIS A 67 -14.65 10.95 14.25
CA HIS A 67 -14.20 12.29 14.65
C HIS A 67 -13.19 12.90 13.69
N LEU A 68 -13.37 12.65 12.39
CA LEU A 68 -12.57 13.23 11.33
C LEU A 68 -13.40 14.22 10.52
N ARG A 69 -12.74 15.18 9.88
CA ARG A 69 -13.33 16.04 8.84
C ARG A 69 -12.54 15.92 7.54
N LEU A 70 -13.22 16.08 6.41
CA LEU A 70 -12.57 16.18 5.11
C LEU A 70 -11.86 17.54 5.00
N ARG A 71 -10.53 17.53 4.86
CA ARG A 71 -9.71 18.75 4.70
C ARG A 71 -9.49 19.10 3.22
N LYS A 72 -9.12 18.12 2.41
CA LYS A 72 -8.81 18.33 0.98
C LYS A 72 -9.19 17.10 0.16
N ARG A 73 -9.77 17.32 -1.03
CA ARG A 73 -9.97 16.28 -2.05
C ARG A 73 -8.78 16.29 -2.99
N LEU A 74 -8.21 15.12 -3.28
CA LEU A 74 -7.15 14.99 -4.27
C LEU A 74 -7.78 14.64 -5.62
N VAL A 75 -7.77 15.60 -6.53
CA VAL A 75 -8.43 15.52 -7.84
C VAL A 75 -7.36 15.50 -8.94
N LEU A 76 -7.57 14.67 -9.94
CA LEU A 76 -6.78 14.69 -11.18
C LEU A 76 -7.69 15.19 -12.31
N CYS A 77 -7.40 16.37 -12.83
CA CYS A 77 -8.20 17.05 -13.86
C CYS A 77 -7.70 16.75 -15.27
N ASP A 78 -6.38 16.75 -15.45
CA ASP A 78 -5.70 16.42 -16.70
C ASP A 78 -4.60 15.41 -16.39
N CYS A 79 -4.46 14.35 -17.19
CA CYS A 79 -3.21 13.59 -17.24
C CYS A 79 -2.62 13.68 -18.63
N SER A 80 -1.46 14.32 -18.75
CA SER A 80 -0.63 14.23 -19.95
C SER A 80 0.13 12.90 -20.03
N CYS A 81 0.01 12.05 -19.01
CA CYS A 81 0.70 10.80 -18.91
C CYS A 81 0.08 9.72 -19.83
N ARG A 82 0.91 9.11 -20.70
CA ARG A 82 0.52 7.99 -21.58
C ARG A 82 0.33 6.65 -20.84
N CYS A 83 -0.28 6.65 -19.65
CA CYS A 83 -0.49 5.44 -18.87
C CYS A 83 -1.91 4.89 -19.09
N VAL A 84 -2.08 3.57 -18.91
CA VAL A 84 -3.36 2.86 -19.13
C VAL A 84 -4.51 3.47 -18.31
N LEU A 85 -4.23 4.04 -17.13
CA LEU A 85 -5.25 4.74 -16.34
C LEU A 85 -5.82 5.98 -17.02
N CYS A 86 -5.09 6.60 -17.94
CA CYS A 86 -5.51 7.83 -18.60
C CYS A 86 -6.07 7.54 -19.98
N GLU A 87 -5.59 6.48 -20.63
CA GLU A 87 -6.14 5.96 -21.88
C GLU A 87 -7.50 5.26 -21.67
N ARG A 88 -7.68 4.42 -20.64
CA ARG A 88 -8.95 3.69 -20.39
C ARG A 88 -10.05 4.51 -19.71
N PHE A 89 -9.70 5.59 -19.00
CA PHE A 89 -10.69 6.39 -18.27
C PHE A 89 -11.09 7.68 -19.00
N GLU A 90 -10.74 7.83 -20.30
CA GLU A 90 -11.08 8.99 -21.14
C GLU A 90 -10.95 10.30 -20.35
N ALA A 91 -9.70 10.72 -20.12
CA ALA A 91 -9.28 11.78 -19.20
C ALA A 91 -9.75 13.21 -19.53
N ASN A 92 -11.03 13.39 -19.89
CA ASN A 92 -11.66 14.70 -20.10
C ASN A 92 -12.49 15.16 -18.89
N GLN A 93 -12.58 14.37 -17.81
CA GLN A 93 -13.36 14.73 -16.62
C GLN A 93 -12.52 14.57 -15.35
N PRO A 94 -12.50 15.57 -14.45
CA PRO A 94 -11.80 15.49 -13.18
C PRO A 94 -12.32 14.34 -12.31
N PHE A 95 -11.43 13.52 -11.75
CA PHE A 95 -11.81 12.47 -10.80
C PHE A 95 -11.06 12.58 -9.48
N ILE A 96 -11.73 12.23 -8.39
CA ILE A 96 -11.15 12.17 -7.06
C ILE A 96 -10.39 10.85 -6.94
N TYR A 97 -9.08 10.89 -6.63
CA TYR A 97 -8.25 9.69 -6.45
C TYR A 97 -7.80 9.50 -5.00
N GLY A 98 -7.89 10.54 -4.19
CA GLY A 98 -7.53 10.53 -2.78
C GLY A 98 -8.23 11.61 -1.99
N ALA A 99 -8.07 11.59 -0.67
CA ALA A 99 -8.56 12.62 0.23
C ALA A 99 -7.63 12.76 1.46
N ILE A 100 -7.54 13.97 1.99
CA ILE A 100 -6.87 14.28 3.25
C ILE A 100 -7.96 14.53 4.30
N PHE A 101 -7.93 13.74 5.37
CA PHE A 101 -8.79 13.89 6.54
C PHE A 101 -7.98 14.47 7.69
N GLU A 102 -8.64 15.28 8.53
CA GLU A 102 -8.07 15.87 9.73
C GLU A 102 -8.89 15.48 10.95
N HIS A 103 -8.21 15.07 12.02
CA HIS A 103 -8.85 14.70 13.27
C HIS A 103 -9.39 15.95 13.97
N VAL A 104 -10.68 15.91 14.28
CA VAL A 104 -11.38 16.93 15.04
C VAL A 104 -11.53 16.38 16.46
N PRO A 105 -10.76 16.89 17.44
CA PRO A 105 -11.00 16.49 18.82
C PRO A 105 -12.45 16.83 19.20
N PRO A 106 -13.15 15.97 19.96
CA PRO A 106 -14.47 16.29 20.47
C PRO A 106 -14.43 17.66 21.19
N PRO A 107 -15.49 18.48 21.10
CA PRO A 107 -15.61 19.68 21.92
C PRO A 107 -15.36 19.28 23.39
N GLU A 108 -14.61 20.11 24.12
CA GLU A 108 -14.01 19.79 25.42
C GLU A 108 -14.99 19.13 26.41
N ASP A 109 -15.12 17.79 26.36
CA ASP A 109 -15.71 17.02 27.45
C ASP A 109 -14.71 17.08 28.62
N PRO A 110 -15.14 17.48 29.83
CA PRO A 110 -14.31 17.44 31.03
C PRO A 110 -13.55 16.13 31.24
N ARG A 111 -14.04 14.99 30.72
CA ARG A 111 -13.34 13.68 30.73
C ARG A 111 -12.02 13.68 29.96
N TRP A 112 -11.92 14.40 28.84
CA TRP A 112 -10.68 14.55 28.07
C TRP A 112 -9.65 15.47 28.75
N ARG A 113 -10.12 16.43 29.56
CA ARG A 113 -9.27 17.36 30.34
C ARG A 113 -8.47 16.63 31.42
N TRP A 114 -9.06 15.61 32.06
CA TRP A 114 -8.38 14.81 33.09
C TRP A 114 -7.21 14.00 32.52
N ARG A 115 -7.38 13.38 31.34
CA ARG A 115 -6.33 12.58 30.68
C ARG A 115 -5.09 13.40 30.27
N ARG A 116 -5.23 14.70 29.98
CA ARG A 116 -4.09 15.58 29.67
C ARG A 116 -3.34 16.11 30.92
N ARG A 117 -3.98 16.15 32.10
CA ARG A 117 -3.43 16.81 33.31
C ARG A 117 -3.02 15.87 34.43
N SER A 118 -3.42 14.60 34.41
CA SER A 118 -3.05 13.67 35.48
C SER A 118 -1.61 13.18 35.35
N HIS A 119 -0.74 13.65 36.24
CA HIS A 119 0.55 13.06 36.63
C HIS A 119 0.37 11.68 37.33
N ARG A 120 -0.43 10.80 36.74
CA ARG A 120 -0.56 9.40 37.16
C ARG A 120 0.18 8.56 36.13
N PRO A 121 0.98 7.54 36.50
CA PRO A 121 1.61 6.68 35.50
C PRO A 121 0.50 6.07 34.67
N ALA A 122 0.41 6.47 33.42
CA ALA A 122 -0.57 5.93 32.50
C ALA A 122 -0.29 4.41 32.38
N ALA A 123 -1.34 3.59 32.46
CA ALA A 123 -1.33 2.30 31.79
C ALA A 123 -0.77 2.53 30.37
N PRO A 124 0.09 1.64 29.82
CA PRO A 124 0.95 1.92 28.67
C PRO A 124 0.14 2.65 27.59
N ALA A 125 0.49 3.92 27.40
CA ALA A 125 -0.39 4.93 26.83
C ALA A 125 -0.92 4.49 25.45
N ALA A 126 -2.25 4.48 25.31
CA ALA A 126 -2.90 4.34 24.01
C ALA A 126 -2.27 5.35 23.04
N SER A 127 -1.90 4.89 21.84
CA SER A 127 -1.28 5.74 20.84
C SER A 127 -2.20 6.94 20.54
N PRO A 128 -1.67 8.18 20.47
CA PRO A 128 -2.50 9.34 20.19
C PRO A 128 -3.17 9.20 18.80
N PRO A 129 -4.38 9.74 18.62
CA PRO A 129 -5.03 9.75 17.32
C PRO A 129 -4.14 10.44 16.27
N PRO A 130 -4.18 9.98 15.00
CA PRO A 130 -3.50 10.69 13.92
C PRO A 130 -4.12 12.07 13.76
N ARG A 131 -3.29 13.08 13.49
CA ARG A 131 -3.75 14.42 13.14
C ARG A 131 -4.31 14.44 11.71
N PHE A 132 -3.61 13.81 10.78
CA PHE A 132 -3.99 13.73 9.38
C PHE A 132 -3.95 12.31 8.87
N ILE A 133 -4.91 11.95 8.03
CA ILE A 133 -4.92 10.69 7.30
C ILE A 133 -5.10 10.99 5.81
N VAL A 134 -4.19 10.48 4.99
CA VAL A 134 -4.27 10.57 3.53
C VAL A 134 -4.71 9.22 2.99
N ALA A 135 -5.93 9.16 2.46
CA ALA A 135 -6.53 7.94 1.96
C ALA A 135 -6.65 7.96 0.44
N PHE A 136 -6.15 6.91 -0.23
CA PHE A 136 -6.18 6.75 -1.68
C PHE A 136 -7.13 5.63 -2.10
N ARG A 137 -8.03 5.90 -3.05
CA ARG A 137 -9.01 4.90 -3.49
C ARG A 137 -8.47 3.96 -4.57
N GLY A 138 -9.04 2.77 -4.62
CA GLY A 138 -8.84 1.81 -5.70
C GLY A 138 -9.69 2.10 -6.95
N THR A 139 -9.52 1.27 -7.96
CA THR A 139 -10.35 1.26 -9.16
C THR A 139 -11.72 0.64 -8.86
N LYS A 140 -12.81 1.25 -9.34
CA LYS A 140 -14.15 0.66 -9.23
C LYS A 140 -14.22 -0.57 -10.16
N LEU A 141 -14.22 -1.76 -9.58
CA LEU A 141 -14.39 -3.02 -10.31
C LEU A 141 -15.89 -3.34 -10.45
N SER A 142 -16.41 -3.28 -11.67
CA SER A 142 -17.66 -3.93 -12.03
C SER A 142 -17.34 -5.23 -12.78
N LEU A 143 -17.71 -6.37 -12.19
CA LEU A 143 -17.74 -7.74 -12.74
C LEU A 143 -16.50 -8.66 -12.51
N PRO A 144 -16.72 -9.99 -12.33
CA PRO A 144 -15.64 -10.97 -12.11
C PRO A 144 -14.71 -11.21 -13.31
N ALA A 145 -15.21 -11.12 -14.55
CA ALA A 145 -14.39 -11.26 -15.76
C ALA A 145 -13.36 -10.12 -15.90
N ALA A 146 -13.66 -8.94 -15.34
CA ALA A 146 -12.78 -7.78 -15.32
C ALA A 146 -11.55 -7.94 -14.41
N ILE A 147 -11.44 -9.03 -13.62
CA ILE A 147 -10.33 -9.21 -12.67
C ILE A 147 -9.01 -9.49 -13.39
N HIS A 148 -9.04 -10.32 -14.44
CA HIS A 148 -7.83 -10.60 -15.23
C HIS A 148 -7.39 -9.36 -16.00
N ASP A 149 -8.32 -8.66 -16.64
CA ASP A 149 -8.04 -7.39 -17.31
C ASP A 149 -7.53 -6.33 -16.34
N LEU A 150 -8.14 -6.21 -15.16
CA LEU A 150 -7.65 -5.31 -14.12
C LEU A 150 -6.24 -5.68 -13.68
N ARG A 151 -5.96 -6.98 -13.48
CA ARG A 151 -4.64 -7.45 -13.10
C ARG A 151 -3.59 -7.01 -14.13
N ASP A 152 -3.90 -7.18 -15.41
CA ASP A 152 -2.99 -6.84 -16.51
C ASP A 152 -2.82 -5.32 -16.63
N ASP A 153 -3.90 -4.55 -16.55
CA ASP A 153 -3.86 -3.09 -16.50
C ASP A 153 -2.99 -2.58 -15.34
N LEU A 154 -3.22 -3.12 -14.13
CA LEU A 154 -2.45 -2.78 -12.95
C LEU A 154 -0.98 -3.13 -13.16
N SER A 155 -0.65 -4.20 -13.88
CA SER A 155 0.74 -4.55 -14.16
C SER A 155 1.44 -3.48 -15.00
N ILE A 156 0.75 -2.94 -15.99
CA ILE A 156 1.26 -1.88 -16.86
C ILE A 156 1.41 -0.59 -16.05
N ILE A 157 0.39 -0.22 -15.28
CA ILE A 157 0.40 0.99 -14.44
C ILE A 157 1.53 0.93 -13.41
N LEU A 158 1.65 -0.17 -12.68
CA LEU A 158 2.64 -0.34 -11.63
C LEU A 158 4.06 -0.47 -12.19
N SER A 159 4.20 -0.79 -13.47
CA SER A 159 5.49 -0.73 -14.16
C SER A 159 5.91 0.68 -14.57
N ARG A 160 4.98 1.66 -14.55
CA ARG A 160 5.20 3.05 -14.98
C ARG A 160 4.85 4.08 -13.89
N GLN A 161 5.06 3.73 -12.62
CA GLN A 161 4.69 4.59 -11.48
C GLN A 161 5.35 5.96 -11.53
N ASP A 162 6.65 6.03 -11.88
CA ASP A 162 7.41 7.29 -11.86
C ASP A 162 6.94 8.30 -12.90
N VAL A 163 6.33 7.83 -13.98
CA VAL A 163 5.79 8.66 -15.08
C VAL A 163 4.30 8.96 -14.87
N CYS A 164 3.64 8.26 -13.95
CA CYS A 164 2.21 8.45 -13.71
C CYS A 164 1.98 9.70 -12.85
N GLU A 165 1.26 10.68 -13.42
CA GLU A 165 0.99 11.96 -12.73
C GLU A 165 0.25 11.77 -11.40
N ARG A 166 -0.62 10.74 -11.31
CA ARG A 166 -1.31 10.40 -10.06
C ARG A 166 -0.34 10.11 -8.91
N PHE A 167 0.72 9.35 -9.18
CA PHE A 167 1.74 9.01 -8.19
C PHE A 167 2.60 10.23 -7.85
N ARG A 168 2.96 11.03 -8.86
CA ARG A 168 3.71 12.28 -8.66
C ARG A 168 2.94 13.28 -7.79
N ARG A 169 1.70 13.63 -8.15
CA ARG A 169 0.84 14.54 -7.38
C ARG A 169 0.56 14.04 -5.97
N ALA A 170 0.36 12.74 -5.79
CA ALA A 170 0.18 12.17 -4.46
C ALA A 170 1.40 12.40 -3.55
N ARG A 171 2.62 12.30 -4.10
CA ARG A 171 3.85 12.61 -3.34
C ARG A 171 3.94 14.09 -2.98
N GLU A 172 3.66 14.97 -3.94
CA GLU A 172 3.68 16.42 -3.75
C GLU A 172 2.68 16.85 -2.66
N GLU A 173 1.45 16.37 -2.74
CA GLU A 173 0.39 16.64 -1.76
C GLU A 173 0.75 16.20 -0.33
N VAL A 174 1.41 15.06 -0.18
CA VAL A 174 1.88 14.59 1.14
C VAL A 174 3.09 15.38 1.62
N ALA A 175 4.00 15.77 0.74
CA ALA A 175 5.13 16.64 1.09
C ALA A 175 4.63 18.01 1.58
N GLU A 176 3.72 18.65 0.84
CA GLU A 176 3.08 19.91 1.22
C GLU A 176 2.34 19.79 2.55
N LEU A 177 1.64 18.67 2.78
CA LEU A 177 0.95 18.42 4.04
C LEU A 177 1.93 18.38 5.22
N LEU A 178 3.07 17.70 5.07
CA LEU A 178 4.12 17.59 6.09
C LEU A 178 4.77 18.96 6.36
N GLU A 179 5.06 19.73 5.32
CA GLU A 179 5.58 21.09 5.43
C GLU A 179 4.59 22.00 6.18
N SER A 180 3.29 21.92 5.86
CA SER A 180 2.23 22.63 6.59
C SER A 180 2.04 22.17 8.04
N ASN A 181 2.55 20.99 8.40
CA ASN A 181 2.53 20.42 9.75
C ASN A 181 3.83 20.70 10.52
N GLY A 182 4.56 21.76 10.15
CA GLY A 182 5.81 22.17 10.80
C GLY A 182 6.97 21.21 10.53
N GLY A 183 6.94 20.49 9.40
CA GLY A 183 7.94 19.48 9.05
C GLY A 183 7.87 18.20 9.89
N SER A 184 6.84 18.04 10.74
CA SER A 184 6.69 16.84 11.57
C SER A 184 5.87 15.78 10.83
N SER A 185 6.43 14.57 10.73
CA SER A 185 5.69 13.36 10.36
C SER A 185 4.77 12.86 11.48
N GLY A 186 4.89 13.43 12.69
CA GLY A 186 4.06 13.10 13.84
C GLY A 186 2.58 13.28 13.54
N GLY A 187 1.85 12.17 13.51
CA GLY A 187 0.40 12.16 13.31
C GLY A 187 -0.09 12.19 11.86
N VAL A 188 0.77 12.00 10.85
CA VAL A 188 0.35 11.84 9.44
C VAL A 188 0.38 10.37 9.03
N TRP A 189 -0.77 9.80 8.69
CA TRP A 189 -0.91 8.40 8.28
C TRP A 189 -1.34 8.29 6.81
N LEU A 190 -0.91 7.21 6.15
CA LEU A 190 -1.27 6.87 4.78
C LEU A 190 -2.17 5.64 4.76
N ALA A 191 -3.20 5.63 3.92
CA ALA A 191 -4.04 4.46 3.71
C ALA A 191 -4.41 4.30 2.22
N GLY A 192 -4.59 3.07 1.77
CA GLY A 192 -5.13 2.85 0.42
C GLY A 192 -5.61 1.44 0.19
N HIS A 193 -6.46 1.27 -0.83
CA HIS A 193 -6.96 -0.04 -1.28
C HIS A 193 -6.65 -0.28 -2.75
N SER A 194 -6.28 -1.52 -3.11
CA SER A 194 -5.98 -1.92 -4.48
C SER A 194 -4.96 -0.97 -5.11
N LEU A 195 -5.24 -0.36 -6.26
CA LEU A 195 -4.40 0.68 -6.85
C LEU A 195 -4.07 1.84 -5.89
N GLY A 196 -5.02 2.25 -5.06
CA GLY A 196 -4.79 3.28 -4.04
C GLY A 196 -3.77 2.84 -2.98
N ALA A 197 -3.73 1.55 -2.65
CA ALA A 197 -2.70 1.00 -1.77
C ALA A 197 -1.31 1.07 -2.44
N SER A 198 -1.21 0.85 -3.75
CA SER A 198 0.05 1.06 -4.47
C SER A 198 0.51 2.51 -4.48
N VAL A 199 -0.43 3.47 -4.58
CA VAL A 199 -0.12 4.90 -4.42
C VAL A 199 0.39 5.19 -3.02
N ALA A 200 -0.32 4.73 -1.97
CA ALA A 200 0.09 4.89 -0.58
C ALA A 200 1.49 4.29 -0.31
N LEU A 201 1.75 3.09 -0.87
CA LEU A 201 3.03 2.41 -0.78
C LEU A 201 4.16 3.22 -1.44
N HIS A 202 3.91 3.73 -2.65
CA HIS A 202 4.89 4.55 -3.37
C HIS A 202 5.18 5.85 -2.61
N VAL A 203 4.15 6.52 -2.10
CA VAL A 203 4.30 7.75 -1.32
C VAL A 203 5.06 7.49 -0.02
N GLY A 204 4.68 6.47 0.77
CA GLY A 204 5.37 6.14 2.02
C GLY A 204 6.83 5.79 1.81
N ARG A 205 7.14 5.00 0.77
CA ARG A 205 8.52 4.70 0.36
C ARG A 205 9.29 5.96 0.03
N HIS A 206 8.70 6.86 -0.76
CA HIS A 206 9.35 8.11 -1.16
C HIS A 206 9.61 9.03 0.03
N MET A 207 8.64 9.16 0.96
CA MET A 207 8.79 9.98 2.16
C MET A 207 9.87 9.43 3.09
N MET A 208 9.95 8.10 3.25
CA MET A 208 11.00 7.47 4.04
C MET A 208 12.38 7.66 3.39
N VAL A 209 12.50 7.38 2.09
CA VAL A 209 13.78 7.46 1.39
C VAL A 209 14.22 8.91 1.29
N HIS A 210 13.48 9.78 0.62
CA HIS A 210 13.98 11.09 0.21
C HIS A 210 13.76 12.21 1.23
N ARG A 211 12.86 12.02 2.20
CA ARG A 211 12.51 13.04 3.20
C ARG A 211 12.71 12.56 4.64
N GLU A 212 13.20 11.34 4.84
CA GLU A 212 13.45 10.72 6.16
C GLU A 212 12.22 10.69 7.09
N HIS A 213 11.01 10.68 6.50
CA HIS A 213 9.76 10.61 7.23
C HIS A 213 9.21 9.18 7.25
N ASN A 214 9.20 8.58 8.44
CA ASN A 214 8.61 7.26 8.67
C ASN A 214 7.09 7.40 8.93
N LEU A 215 6.29 7.24 7.88
CA LEU A 215 4.84 7.40 7.93
C LEU A 215 4.14 6.05 8.17
N PRO A 216 3.29 5.92 9.20
CA PRO A 216 2.40 4.78 9.34
C PRO A 216 1.55 4.61 8.08
N THR A 217 1.60 3.42 7.48
CA THR A 217 1.02 3.16 6.16
C THR A 217 0.19 1.90 6.18
N PHE A 218 -1.09 2.01 5.81
CA PHE A 218 -2.07 0.92 5.81
C PHE A 218 -2.45 0.54 4.38
N LEU A 219 -2.10 -0.67 3.98
CA LEU A 219 -2.19 -1.14 2.59
C LEU A 219 -3.20 -2.27 2.49
N PHE A 220 -4.37 -2.01 1.90
CA PHE A 220 -5.42 -3.02 1.73
C PHE A 220 -5.38 -3.63 0.33
N ASN A 221 -5.09 -4.93 0.24
CA ASN A 221 -5.00 -5.70 -1.00
C ASN A 221 -4.21 -4.99 -2.12
N PRO A 222 -2.99 -4.46 -1.87
CA PRO A 222 -2.20 -3.83 -2.93
C PRO A 222 -1.90 -4.86 -4.03
N PRO A 223 -1.99 -4.49 -5.31
CA PRO A 223 -1.64 -5.38 -6.40
C PRO A 223 -0.15 -5.72 -6.39
N ARG A 224 0.13 -7.02 -6.58
CA ARG A 224 1.46 -7.56 -6.85
C ARG A 224 1.38 -8.55 -7.99
N VAL A 225 1.27 -7.97 -9.17
CA VAL A 225 1.07 -8.69 -10.43
C VAL A 225 2.42 -9.01 -11.05
N SER A 226 3.14 -9.96 -10.44
CA SER A 226 4.31 -10.55 -11.08
C SER A 226 3.86 -11.65 -12.03
N LEU A 227 4.00 -11.43 -13.35
CA LEU A 227 3.84 -12.51 -14.35
C LEU A 227 4.75 -13.70 -14.04
N ALA A 228 5.94 -13.45 -13.49
CA ALA A 228 6.89 -14.49 -13.10
C ALA A 228 6.38 -15.32 -11.90
N ALA A 229 5.70 -14.71 -10.92
CA ALA A 229 5.14 -15.45 -9.77
C ALA A 229 4.01 -16.41 -10.18
N ALA A 230 3.21 -16.06 -11.19
CA ALA A 230 2.20 -16.96 -11.73
C ALA A 230 2.81 -18.10 -12.57
N ALA A 231 3.85 -17.82 -13.36
CA ALA A 231 4.54 -18.84 -14.16
C ALA A 231 5.38 -19.81 -13.30
N THR A 232 5.76 -19.41 -12.09
CA THR A 232 6.58 -20.21 -11.17
C THR A 232 5.78 -20.86 -10.04
N ALA A 233 4.47 -20.63 -9.95
CA ALA A 233 3.59 -21.19 -8.93
C ALA A 233 3.58 -22.73 -8.89
N TRP A 234 3.95 -23.38 -9.99
CA TRP A 234 4.05 -24.84 -10.13
C TRP A 234 5.47 -25.39 -9.90
N ARG A 235 6.45 -24.53 -9.60
CA ARG A 235 7.84 -24.97 -9.45
C ARG A 235 8.10 -25.51 -8.04
N PRO A 236 8.84 -26.64 -7.91
CA PRO A 236 9.27 -27.15 -6.62
C PRO A 236 10.03 -26.09 -5.82
N GLU A 237 9.91 -26.15 -4.49
CA GLU A 237 10.41 -25.09 -3.60
C GLU A 237 11.92 -24.88 -3.70
N TYR A 238 12.69 -25.94 -3.92
CA TYR A 238 14.13 -25.90 -4.17
C TYR A 238 14.51 -24.97 -5.35
N TRP A 239 13.62 -24.81 -6.34
CA TRP A 239 13.89 -23.92 -7.48
C TRP A 239 13.96 -22.43 -7.07
N ARG A 240 13.22 -22.02 -6.04
CA ARG A 240 13.30 -20.64 -5.51
C ARG A 240 14.68 -20.36 -4.91
N LEU A 241 15.25 -21.35 -4.22
CA LEU A 241 16.61 -21.27 -3.68
C LEU A 241 17.64 -21.18 -4.81
N VAL A 242 17.54 -22.04 -5.83
CA VAL A 242 18.43 -21.98 -7.00
C VAL A 242 18.35 -20.64 -7.72
N GLU A 243 17.15 -20.12 -7.95
CA GLU A 243 16.97 -18.81 -8.59
C GLU A 243 17.57 -17.69 -7.74
N SER A 244 17.35 -17.71 -6.42
CA SER A 244 17.95 -16.76 -5.48
C SER A 244 19.48 -16.85 -5.47
N MET A 245 20.08 -18.04 -5.47
CA MET A 245 21.53 -18.21 -5.53
C MET A 245 22.11 -17.73 -6.87
N ALA A 246 21.47 -18.07 -7.99
CA ALA A 246 21.87 -17.58 -9.31
C ALA A 246 21.83 -16.05 -9.36
N LYS A 247 20.81 -15.46 -8.73
CA LYS A 247 20.71 -14.01 -8.57
C LYS A 247 21.86 -13.44 -7.74
N GLY A 248 22.15 -14.02 -6.57
CA GLY A 248 23.27 -13.60 -5.73
C GLY A 248 24.61 -13.68 -6.46
N ALA A 249 24.86 -14.78 -7.17
CA ALA A 249 26.10 -14.97 -7.94
C ALA A 249 26.24 -13.93 -9.06
N ALA A 250 25.16 -13.67 -9.81
CA ALA A 250 25.14 -12.64 -10.84
C ALA A 250 25.31 -11.23 -10.25
N ALA A 251 24.79 -10.97 -9.03
CA ALA A 251 24.92 -9.69 -8.37
C ALA A 251 26.38 -9.38 -8.01
N LEU A 252 27.09 -10.37 -7.47
CA LEU A 252 28.52 -10.28 -7.13
C LEU A 252 29.40 -10.01 -8.36
N THR A 253 29.10 -10.66 -9.48
CA THR A 253 29.96 -10.62 -10.68
C THR A 253 29.64 -9.44 -11.58
N PHE A 254 28.35 -9.20 -11.84
CA PHE A 254 27.93 -8.30 -12.91
C PHE A 254 27.32 -6.98 -12.42
N THR A 255 26.84 -6.89 -11.17
CA THR A 255 26.02 -5.74 -10.74
C THR A 255 26.40 -5.14 -9.38
N ARG A 256 27.69 -5.15 -9.00
CA ARG A 256 28.19 -4.63 -7.72
C ARG A 256 27.71 -3.21 -7.35
N SER A 257 27.66 -2.29 -8.32
CA SER A 257 27.13 -0.93 -8.09
C SER A 257 25.62 -0.91 -7.80
N HIS A 258 24.85 -1.73 -8.52
CA HIS A 258 23.41 -1.88 -8.28
C HIS A 258 23.14 -2.53 -6.92
N ASP A 259 23.99 -3.48 -6.54
CA ASP A 259 23.92 -4.15 -5.24
C ASP A 259 24.13 -3.19 -4.07
N MET A 260 25.19 -2.38 -4.11
CA MET A 260 25.44 -1.35 -3.09
C MET A 260 24.28 -0.35 -2.98
N MET A 261 23.69 0.04 -4.12
CA MET A 261 22.51 0.92 -4.15
C MET A 261 21.29 0.25 -3.51
N MET A 262 21.02 -1.02 -3.81
CA MET A 262 19.92 -1.79 -3.22
C MET A 262 20.10 -2.00 -1.72
N GLU A 263 21.33 -2.25 -1.28
CA GLU A 263 21.69 -2.37 0.13
C GLU A 263 21.43 -1.05 0.88
N ALA A 264 21.93 0.07 0.36
CA ALA A 264 21.69 1.39 0.94
C ALA A 264 20.20 1.73 1.02
N LEU A 265 19.44 1.37 -0.02
CA LEU A 265 17.99 1.55 -0.05
C LEU A 265 17.25 0.68 0.97
N PHE A 266 17.62 -0.60 1.11
CA PHE A 266 17.02 -1.50 2.08
C PHE A 266 17.31 -1.05 3.51
N ARG A 267 18.53 -0.56 3.79
CA ARG A 267 18.84 0.05 5.10
C ARG A 267 18.00 1.28 5.39
N ARG A 268 17.83 2.19 4.42
CA ARG A 268 16.97 3.37 4.56
C ARG A 268 15.50 3.00 4.79
N LEU A 269 15.02 1.96 4.12
CA LEU A 269 13.63 1.51 4.24
C LEU A 269 13.38 0.57 5.43
N GLY A 270 14.42 -0.03 6.01
CA GLY A 270 14.32 -1.01 7.10
C GLY A 270 13.45 -0.56 8.29
N PRO A 271 13.58 0.70 8.76
CA PRO A 271 12.74 1.23 9.84
C PRO A 271 11.26 1.45 9.48
N TRP A 272 10.92 1.55 8.20
CA TRP A 272 9.54 1.76 7.74
C TRP A 272 8.82 0.42 7.61
N VAL A 273 7.78 0.24 8.41
CA VAL A 273 7.02 -1.01 8.51
C VAL A 273 5.56 -0.74 8.14
N PRO A 274 5.17 -0.88 6.86
CA PRO A 274 3.78 -0.76 6.47
C PRO A 274 2.94 -1.93 6.99
N GLU A 275 1.68 -1.64 7.31
CA GLU A 275 0.63 -2.59 7.66
C GLU A 275 -0.01 -3.13 6.38
N LEU A 276 0.32 -4.37 6.02
CA LEU A 276 -0.02 -4.99 4.75
C LEU A 276 -1.16 -6.01 4.91
N PHE A 277 -2.38 -5.64 4.53
CA PHE A 277 -3.57 -6.47 4.63
C PHE A 277 -3.85 -7.18 3.31
N VAL A 278 -3.82 -8.52 3.32
CA VAL A 278 -3.88 -9.35 2.11
C VAL A 278 -4.81 -10.54 2.36
N HIS A 279 -5.65 -10.86 1.38
CA HIS A 279 -6.50 -12.05 1.42
C HIS A 279 -5.82 -13.23 0.71
N LYS A 280 -5.83 -14.42 1.30
CA LYS A 280 -5.16 -15.62 0.73
C LYS A 280 -5.69 -15.99 -0.67
N ASP A 281 -7.00 -15.85 -0.87
CA ASP A 281 -7.69 -16.21 -2.11
C ASP A 281 -7.69 -15.06 -3.16
N ASP A 282 -7.06 -13.93 -2.89
CA ASP A 282 -7.05 -12.79 -3.81
C ASP A 282 -5.82 -12.84 -4.74
N VAL A 283 -6.03 -13.29 -5.98
CA VAL A 283 -4.97 -13.42 -7.00
C VAL A 283 -4.26 -12.11 -7.34
N ILE A 284 -4.85 -10.96 -7.04
CA ILE A 284 -4.26 -9.65 -7.35
C ILE A 284 -3.13 -9.34 -6.34
N CYS A 285 -3.29 -9.72 -5.08
CA CYS A 285 -2.36 -9.40 -4.00
C CYS A 285 -1.66 -10.60 -3.35
N ARG A 286 -2.09 -11.85 -3.61
CA ARG A 286 -1.51 -13.08 -3.05
C ARG A 286 0.00 -13.18 -3.22
N GLY A 287 0.57 -12.58 -4.28
CA GLY A 287 2.01 -12.53 -4.49
C GLY A 287 2.81 -11.91 -3.34
N TYR A 288 2.20 -11.13 -2.44
CA TYR A 288 2.85 -10.67 -1.20
C TYR A 288 3.00 -11.77 -0.15
N ILE A 289 2.00 -12.64 -0.01
CA ILE A 289 2.07 -13.82 0.87
C ILE A 289 3.16 -14.75 0.34
N ASP A 290 3.11 -15.09 -0.95
CA ASP A 290 4.04 -16.02 -1.60
C ASP A 290 5.50 -15.58 -1.46
N ASP A 291 5.76 -14.28 -1.51
CA ASP A 291 7.08 -13.71 -1.38
C ASP A 291 7.55 -13.60 0.07
N LEU A 292 6.74 -13.07 1.00
CA LEU A 292 7.17 -12.90 2.39
C LEU A 292 7.32 -14.25 3.10
N GLU A 293 6.32 -15.14 2.97
CA GLU A 293 6.39 -16.50 3.53
C GLU A 293 7.42 -17.35 2.79
N GLY A 294 7.53 -17.18 1.46
CA GLY A 294 8.51 -17.90 0.65
C GLY A 294 9.95 -17.53 0.98
N ARG A 295 10.23 -16.25 1.22
CA ARG A 295 11.55 -15.76 1.66
C ARG A 295 11.97 -16.39 2.99
N GLU A 296 11.06 -16.39 3.96
CA GLU A 296 11.32 -16.96 5.28
C GLU A 296 11.56 -18.47 5.21
N LYS A 297 10.67 -19.21 4.55
CA LYS A 297 10.80 -20.66 4.40
C LYS A 297 12.12 -21.03 3.70
N MET A 298 12.47 -20.31 2.64
CA MET A 298 13.73 -20.50 1.95
C MET A 298 14.93 -20.25 2.86
N MET A 299 14.91 -19.20 3.70
CA MET A 299 16.00 -18.92 4.64
C MET A 299 16.12 -19.97 5.75
N ALA A 300 15.00 -20.53 6.21
CA ALA A 300 14.98 -21.60 7.20
C ALA A 300 15.56 -22.92 6.64
N GLU A 301 15.31 -23.22 5.37
CA GLU A 301 15.77 -24.45 4.70
C GLU A 301 17.15 -24.30 4.04
N CYS A 302 17.61 -23.06 3.79
CA CYS A 302 18.90 -22.79 3.15
C CYS A 302 20.07 -23.17 4.09
N PRO A 303 21.03 -23.99 3.62
CA PRO A 303 22.25 -24.27 4.37
C PRO A 303 22.96 -22.98 4.79
N ARG A 304 23.37 -22.88 6.06
CA ARG A 304 23.96 -21.65 6.64
C ARG A 304 25.09 -21.04 5.80
N ILE A 305 25.92 -21.86 5.16
CA ILE A 305 27.04 -21.41 4.33
C ILE A 305 26.58 -20.69 3.05
N LEU A 306 25.36 -20.95 2.57
CA LEU A 306 24.77 -20.38 1.36
C LEU A 306 23.80 -19.22 1.64
N GLN A 307 23.40 -19.04 2.90
CA GLN A 307 22.46 -17.98 3.31
C GLN A 307 22.88 -16.57 2.87
N PRO A 308 24.15 -16.14 2.99
CA PRO A 308 24.55 -14.80 2.53
C PRO A 308 24.31 -14.59 1.04
N LEU A 309 24.58 -15.61 0.21
CA LEU A 309 24.38 -15.54 -1.24
C LEU A 309 22.89 -15.52 -1.60
N ALA A 310 22.08 -16.31 -0.89
CA ALA A 310 20.63 -16.33 -1.07
C ALA A 310 19.99 -14.98 -0.66
N GLN A 311 20.36 -14.44 0.50
CA GLN A 311 19.92 -13.11 0.96
C GLN A 311 20.24 -12.03 -0.06
N LEU A 312 21.46 -12.06 -0.63
CA LEU A 312 21.85 -11.15 -1.71
C LEU A 312 20.89 -11.26 -2.89
N GLY A 313 20.62 -12.46 -3.37
CA GLY A 313 19.70 -12.70 -4.47
C GLY A 313 18.26 -12.25 -4.22
N MET A 314 17.78 -12.31 -2.97
CA MET A 314 16.42 -11.90 -2.58
C MET A 314 16.20 -10.39 -2.68
N LYS A 315 17.28 -9.58 -2.58
CA LYS A 315 17.22 -8.13 -2.75
C LYS A 315 17.00 -7.73 -4.22
N HIS A 316 17.23 -8.64 -5.16
CA HIS A 316 17.19 -8.38 -6.60
C HIS A 316 15.98 -9.02 -7.27
N SER A 317 15.27 -8.25 -8.10
CA SER A 317 14.24 -8.80 -9.00
C SER A 317 14.87 -9.42 -10.24
N SER A 318 14.30 -10.53 -10.75
CA SER A 318 14.75 -11.18 -11.99
C SER A 318 14.77 -10.21 -13.18
N ARG A 319 13.84 -9.25 -13.22
CA ARG A 319 13.76 -8.24 -14.28
C ARG A 319 14.90 -7.22 -14.19
N ASP A 320 15.21 -6.75 -12.99
CA ASP A 320 16.25 -5.74 -12.77
C ASP A 320 17.64 -6.35 -13.00
N MET A 321 17.78 -7.62 -12.66
CA MET A 321 18.96 -8.43 -12.97
C MET A 321 19.16 -8.63 -14.47
N ALA A 322 18.15 -9.13 -15.19
CA ALA A 322 18.27 -9.37 -16.62
C ALA A 322 18.63 -8.10 -17.39
N ARG A 323 18.07 -6.94 -16.99
CA ARG A 323 18.45 -5.63 -17.56
C ARG A 323 19.89 -5.26 -17.22
N SER A 324 20.34 -5.49 -15.99
CA SER A 324 21.70 -5.13 -15.56
C SER A 324 22.76 -6.00 -16.23
N VAL A 325 22.52 -7.30 -16.37
CA VAL A 325 23.37 -8.23 -17.16
C VAL A 325 23.41 -7.80 -18.63
N ARG A 326 22.26 -7.52 -19.24
CA ARG A 326 22.18 -7.05 -20.64
C ARG A 326 22.95 -5.75 -20.85
N ARG A 327 22.87 -4.80 -19.91
CA ARG A 327 23.63 -3.54 -19.97
C ARG A 327 25.12 -3.77 -19.92
N ARG A 328 25.60 -4.59 -18.97
CA ARG A 328 27.04 -4.90 -18.88
C ARG A 328 27.54 -5.60 -20.15
N TRP A 329 26.73 -6.46 -20.73
CA TRP A 329 27.02 -7.10 -22.02
C TRP A 329 27.05 -6.10 -23.19
N ARG A 330 26.14 -5.12 -23.23
CA ARG A 330 26.16 -4.03 -24.24
C ARG A 330 27.35 -3.08 -24.08
N SER A 331 27.68 -2.72 -22.83
CA SER A 331 28.85 -1.89 -22.50
C SER A 331 30.16 -2.59 -22.89
N PHE A 332 30.25 -3.91 -22.65
CA PHE A 332 31.37 -4.72 -23.14
C PHE A 332 31.46 -4.75 -24.68
N ARG A 333 30.34 -4.59 -25.39
CA ARG A 333 30.27 -4.46 -26.86
C ARG A 333 30.40 -3.02 -27.38
N GLY A 334 30.88 -2.08 -26.55
CA GLY A 334 31.17 -0.70 -26.99
C GLY A 334 29.95 0.15 -27.35
N HIS A 335 28.74 -0.24 -26.95
CA HIS A 335 27.55 0.58 -27.18
C HIS A 335 27.43 1.65 -26.08
N SER A 336 27.11 2.88 -26.48
CA SER A 336 26.91 4.03 -25.59
C SER A 336 25.80 3.75 -24.56
N ALA A 337 26.01 4.22 -23.34
CA ALA A 337 25.01 4.17 -22.29
C ALA A 337 23.94 5.24 -22.57
N ASP A 338 22.73 4.81 -22.95
CA ASP A 338 21.58 5.72 -22.89
C ASP A 338 21.39 6.17 -21.44
N ASP A 339 21.24 7.48 -21.26
CA ASP A 339 21.12 8.17 -19.97
C ASP A 339 19.74 7.92 -19.37
N ASP A 340 19.50 6.69 -18.92
CA ASP A 340 18.27 6.28 -18.26
C ASP A 340 18.45 6.50 -16.75
N SER A 341 17.88 7.62 -16.31
CA SER A 341 17.87 8.16 -14.94
C SER A 341 17.74 7.07 -13.85
N GLY A 342 18.50 7.25 -12.77
CA GLY A 342 18.68 6.27 -11.69
C GLY A 342 17.41 5.86 -10.94
N GLU A 343 16.31 6.58 -11.09
CA GLU A 343 15.07 6.36 -10.34
C GLU A 343 14.19 5.24 -10.90
N GLN A 344 14.29 4.91 -12.20
CA GLN A 344 13.56 3.78 -12.83
C GLN A 344 13.99 2.38 -12.32
N ARG A 345 14.91 2.31 -11.35
CA ARG A 345 15.76 1.14 -11.10
C ARG A 345 15.23 0.15 -10.05
N VAL A 346 14.16 0.45 -9.31
CA VAL A 346 13.73 -0.41 -8.18
C VAL A 346 12.24 -0.67 -8.15
N GLN A 347 11.87 -1.95 -8.11
CA GLN A 347 10.45 -2.33 -8.04
C GLN A 347 9.82 -1.89 -6.71
N PRO A 348 8.76 -1.06 -6.74
CA PRO A 348 8.14 -0.49 -5.54
C PRO A 348 7.56 -1.53 -4.58
N HIS A 349 7.26 -2.74 -5.07
CA HIS A 349 6.70 -3.84 -4.29
C HIS A 349 7.74 -4.63 -3.48
N LEU A 350 9.04 -4.36 -3.64
CA LEU A 350 10.08 -4.92 -2.78
C LEU A 350 10.04 -4.21 -1.43
N LEU A 351 9.41 -4.86 -0.45
CA LEU A 351 9.35 -4.42 0.93
C LEU A 351 10.46 -5.11 1.73
N PRO A 352 11.40 -4.37 2.33
CA PRO A 352 12.40 -4.93 3.23
C PRO A 352 11.78 -5.32 4.58
N SER A 353 10.89 -4.47 5.09
CA SER A 353 10.10 -4.71 6.30
C SER A 353 8.62 -4.53 6.01
N ALA A 354 7.75 -5.33 6.64
CA ALA A 354 6.29 -5.18 6.61
C ALA A 354 5.64 -6.01 7.71
N ARG A 355 4.49 -5.56 8.23
CA ARG A 355 3.60 -6.43 9.02
C ARG A 355 2.53 -6.98 8.10
N LEU A 356 2.59 -8.27 7.81
CA LEU A 356 1.64 -8.96 6.95
C LEU A 356 0.44 -9.40 7.79
N TRP A 357 -0.76 -8.99 7.39
CA TRP A 357 -2.05 -9.42 7.93
C TRP A 357 -2.77 -10.27 6.89
N LYS A 358 -2.88 -11.57 7.16
CA LYS A 358 -3.48 -12.57 6.28
C LYS A 358 -4.90 -12.88 6.72
N ASN A 359 -5.86 -12.51 5.87
CA ASN A 359 -7.26 -12.95 6.00
C ASN A 359 -7.43 -14.31 5.30
N SER A 360 -7.96 -15.28 6.05
CA SER A 360 -8.14 -16.66 5.59
C SER A 360 -9.59 -17.13 5.56
N THR A 361 -10.54 -16.21 5.72
CA THR A 361 -11.98 -16.52 5.62
C THR A 361 -12.34 -17.09 4.27
N GLN A 362 -13.29 -18.02 4.27
CA GLN A 362 -13.82 -18.57 3.04
C GLN A 362 -14.73 -17.51 2.41
N THR A 363 -14.37 -17.02 1.23
CA THR A 363 -15.15 -16.00 0.52
C THR A 363 -15.85 -16.61 -0.68
N GLY A 364 -17.05 -16.12 -1.00
CA GLY A 364 -17.87 -16.59 -2.13
C GLY A 364 -17.34 -16.23 -3.52
N GLY A 365 -16.02 -16.36 -3.74
CA GLY A 365 -15.35 -16.16 -5.04
C GLY A 365 -14.23 -15.12 -5.02
N LEU A 366 -13.38 -15.18 -6.06
CA LEU A 366 -12.15 -14.39 -6.23
C LEU A 366 -12.36 -12.87 -6.13
N GLY A 367 -13.39 -12.35 -6.79
CA GLY A 367 -13.74 -10.92 -6.75
C GLY A 367 -14.33 -10.46 -5.41
N HIS A 368 -14.68 -11.40 -4.53
CA HIS A 368 -15.13 -11.09 -3.18
C HIS A 368 -13.94 -10.84 -2.26
N ALA A 369 -12.89 -11.67 -2.33
CA ALA A 369 -11.67 -11.59 -1.54
C ALA A 369 -10.92 -10.24 -1.69
N HIS A 370 -10.96 -9.64 -2.88
CA HIS A 370 -10.30 -8.36 -3.13
C HIS A 370 -11.03 -7.16 -2.50
N LYS A 371 -12.30 -7.30 -2.11
CA LYS A 371 -13.13 -6.16 -1.68
C LYS A 371 -12.67 -5.60 -0.34
N LEU A 372 -12.63 -4.28 -0.27
CA LEU A 372 -12.26 -3.56 0.95
C LEU A 372 -13.16 -3.87 2.16
N LYS A 373 -14.41 -4.25 1.91
CA LYS A 373 -15.44 -4.41 2.95
C LYS A 373 -15.12 -5.44 4.04
N HIS A 374 -14.19 -6.35 3.78
CA HIS A 374 -13.79 -7.32 4.79
C HIS A 374 -12.94 -6.67 5.88
N TRP A 375 -12.17 -5.65 5.52
CA TRP A 375 -11.19 -5.03 6.40
C TRP A 375 -11.78 -4.08 7.45
N TRP A 376 -13.10 -3.95 7.52
CA TRP A 376 -13.79 -3.32 8.65
C TRP A 376 -14.75 -4.28 9.37
N LYS A 377 -14.55 -5.60 9.23
CA LYS A 377 -15.19 -6.60 10.10
C LYS A 377 -14.36 -6.83 11.37
N PRO A 378 -14.96 -7.36 12.44
CA PRO A 378 -14.23 -7.78 13.64
C PRO A 378 -13.14 -8.81 13.34
N ASP A 379 -12.07 -8.84 14.12
CA ASP A 379 -10.98 -9.82 13.96
C ASP A 379 -11.47 -11.27 14.06
N GLU A 380 -12.45 -11.53 14.94
CA GLU A 380 -13.08 -12.84 15.15
C GLU A 380 -13.74 -13.38 13.87
N GLU A 381 -14.28 -12.50 13.03
CA GLU A 381 -14.91 -12.87 11.76
C GLU A 381 -13.89 -13.14 10.65
N LEU A 382 -12.65 -12.65 10.77
CA LEU A 382 -11.67 -12.60 9.68
C LEU A 382 -10.63 -13.72 9.70
N ASN A 383 -10.62 -14.57 10.73
CA ASN A 383 -9.57 -15.58 10.94
C ASN A 383 -8.18 -14.98 10.65
N LEU A 384 -7.97 -13.79 11.24
CA LEU A 384 -6.89 -12.89 10.88
C LEU A 384 -5.60 -13.36 11.58
N ARG A 385 -4.55 -13.60 10.80
CA ARG A 385 -3.21 -13.88 11.34
C ARG A 385 -2.27 -12.79 10.90
N HIS A 386 -1.39 -12.36 11.79
CA HIS A 386 -0.37 -11.40 11.41
C HIS A 386 1.03 -11.87 11.77
N LYS A 387 2.00 -11.40 10.98
CA LYS A 387 3.41 -11.65 11.21
C LYS A 387 4.25 -10.45 10.79
N LEU A 388 5.22 -10.11 11.61
CA LEU A 388 6.15 -9.03 11.35
C LEU A 388 7.40 -9.57 10.65
N TYR A 389 7.65 -9.10 9.44
CA TYR A 389 8.87 -9.33 8.70
C TYR A 389 9.72 -8.08 8.82
N LYS A 390 10.91 -8.21 9.42
CA LYS A 390 11.87 -7.11 9.58
C LYS A 390 13.10 -7.36 8.72
N TYR A 391 13.60 -6.30 8.13
CA TYR A 391 14.94 -6.27 7.58
C TYR A 391 15.95 -6.19 8.72
N GLU A 392 16.80 -7.20 8.83
CA GLU A 392 17.97 -7.21 9.69
C GLU A 392 19.18 -6.82 8.83
N ALA A 393 19.84 -5.72 9.22
CA ALA A 393 20.90 -5.08 8.44
C ALA A 393 22.27 -5.72 8.71
#